data_AF-A0A1Z5R7Y3-F1
#
_entry.id   AF-A0A1Z5R7Y3-F1
#
_cell.length_a   1.000
_cell.length_b   1.000
_cell.length_c   1.000
_cell.angle_alpha   90.00
_cell.angle_beta   90.00
_cell.angle_gamma   90.00
#
_symmetry.space_group_name_H-M   'P 1'
#
loop_
_entity.id
_entity.type
_entity.pdbx_description
1 polymer ?
#
loop_
_entity_poly.entity_id
_entity_poly.type
_entity_poly.pdbx_seq_one_letter_code
_entity_poly.pdbx_strand_id
1 'polypeptide(L)'
;MINFVILATEFSSATLKRLSIDYHGFCRSEEYGYEDIVINMLSLVSFHIGALFFFVQCCPLVNVQLLITASVCLDDRKATFGGACNIPGALSSVKNLVLLFPLCQLEFTNLTTLSISDWCLHGNYKVLLYMLKHSPNLVELTLKTRELFGSEHFALSCSIAAVDSPFHCEKLKKVEICPQGNRRVGML
;
A
#
# COMPACT_ATOMS: atom_id res chain seq x y z
N MET A 1 -27.11 -4.89 -3.92
CA MET A 1 -25.78 -4.58 -3.37
C MET A 1 -26.03 -3.85 -2.06
N ILE A 2 -25.70 -4.47 -0.92
CA ILE A 2 -25.89 -3.84 0.40
C ILE A 2 -24.63 -3.01 0.65
N ASN A 3 -24.77 -1.68 0.61
CA ASN A 3 -23.71 -0.78 1.03
C ASN A 3 -23.64 -0.85 2.56
N PHE A 4 -22.66 -1.57 3.10
CA PHE A 4 -22.35 -1.55 4.52
C PHE A 4 -21.53 -0.30 4.82
N VAL A 5 -22.17 0.70 5.42
CA VAL A 5 -21.45 1.88 5.90
C VAL A 5 -20.78 1.51 7.23
N ILE A 6 -19.45 1.55 7.25
CA ILE A 6 -18.69 1.47 8.50
C ILE A 6 -18.81 2.83 9.18
N LEU A 7 -19.60 2.91 10.24
CA LEU A 7 -19.76 4.10 11.10
C LEU A 7 -18.82 4.09 12.31
N ALA A 8 -17.88 3.13 12.36
CA ALA A 8 -16.94 3.00 13.46
C ALA A 8 -15.79 4.00 13.32
N THR A 9 -15.49 4.71 14.39
CA THR A 9 -14.41 5.71 14.47
C THR A 9 -13.10 5.08 14.96
N GLU A 10 -13.16 3.92 15.62
CA GLU A 10 -11.98 3.14 16.02
C GLU A 10 -12.21 1.63 15.91
N PHE A 11 -11.24 0.93 15.33
CA PHE A 11 -11.09 -0.52 15.45
C PHE A 11 -9.94 -0.83 16.41
N SER A 12 -10.28 -1.34 17.59
CA SER A 12 -9.30 -1.74 18.58
C SER A 12 -9.44 -3.21 19.00
N SER A 13 -8.30 -3.85 19.25
CA SER A 13 -8.27 -5.22 19.77
C SER A 13 -6.93 -5.54 20.40
N ALA A 14 -6.96 -6.18 21.58
CA ALA A 14 -5.77 -6.67 22.26
C ALA A 14 -5.26 -8.00 21.69
N THR A 15 -6.09 -8.77 21.00
CA THR A 15 -5.80 -10.16 20.61
C THR A 15 -5.84 -10.41 19.11
N LEU A 16 -6.47 -9.53 18.33
CA LEU A 16 -6.57 -9.69 16.89
C LEU A 16 -5.19 -9.59 16.25
N LYS A 17 -4.81 -10.65 15.53
CA LYS A 17 -3.51 -10.72 14.83
C LYS A 17 -3.60 -10.36 13.36
N ARG A 18 -4.80 -10.42 12.77
CA ARG A 18 -5.03 -10.21 11.34
C ARG A 18 -6.27 -9.35 11.14
N LEU A 19 -6.11 -8.26 10.40
CA LEU A 19 -7.20 -7.38 9.98
C LEU A 19 -7.17 -7.29 8.45
N SER A 20 -8.29 -7.59 7.80
CA SER A 20 -8.48 -7.38 6.36
C SER A 20 -9.76 -6.59 6.15
N ILE A 21 -9.65 -5.49 5.40
CA ILE A 21 -10.77 -4.64 5.02
C ILE A 21 -10.77 -4.55 3.50
N ASP A 22 -11.54 -5.41 2.85
CA ASP A 22 -11.74 -5.42 1.39
C ASP A 22 -13.06 -4.71 1.08
N TYR A 23 -13.07 -3.37 1.06
CA TYR A 23 -14.32 -2.62 0.90
C TYR A 23 -14.22 -1.52 -0.16
N HIS A 24 -15.03 -1.63 -1.21
CA HIS A 24 -15.07 -0.77 -2.40
C HIS A 24 -15.64 0.65 -2.19
N GLY A 25 -15.61 1.21 -0.99
CA GLY A 25 -16.11 2.57 -0.81
C GLY A 25 -16.19 3.02 0.63
N PHE A 26 -15.08 3.49 1.20
CA PHE A 26 -15.22 4.44 2.30
C PHE A 26 -16.07 5.62 1.81
N CYS A 27 -17.14 5.94 2.54
CA CYS A 27 -18.08 6.99 2.14
C CYS A 27 -17.35 8.34 2.07
N ARG A 28 -17.72 9.18 1.10
CA ARG A 28 -17.18 10.53 0.95
C ARG A 28 -17.41 11.32 2.24
N SER A 29 -16.32 11.78 2.86
CA SER A 29 -16.33 12.53 4.12
C SER A 29 -17.12 13.84 4.03
N GLU A 30 -17.13 14.49 2.86
CA GLU A 30 -17.65 15.85 2.68
C GLU A 30 -19.16 16.01 2.92
N GLU A 31 -19.98 14.94 2.82
CA GLU A 31 -21.44 15.04 2.99
C GLU A 31 -21.94 14.77 4.42
N TYR A 32 -21.10 14.27 5.34
CA TYR A 32 -21.60 13.71 6.60
C TYR A 32 -20.74 13.96 7.85
N GLY A 33 -19.61 14.67 7.75
CA GLY A 33 -18.78 15.00 8.93
C GLY A 33 -18.20 13.76 9.63
N TYR A 34 -17.79 12.74 8.86
CA TYR A 34 -17.25 11.50 9.41
C TYR A 34 -15.87 11.71 10.04
N GLU A 35 -15.67 11.11 11.22
CA GLU A 35 -14.37 11.04 11.90
C GLU A 35 -13.43 10.04 11.19
N ASP A 36 -12.12 10.28 11.30
CA ASP A 36 -11.10 9.38 10.77
C ASP A 36 -11.15 8.01 11.45
N ILE A 37 -11.10 6.94 10.66
CA ILE A 37 -11.13 5.56 11.18
C ILE A 37 -9.76 5.21 11.77
N VAL A 38 -9.66 5.14 13.09
CA VAL A 38 -8.46 4.74 13.83
C VAL A 38 -8.32 3.22 13.86
N ILE A 39 -7.14 2.69 13.54
CA ILE A 39 -6.82 1.27 13.74
C ILE A 39 -5.81 1.17 14.88
N ASN A 40 -6.24 0.68 16.03
CA ASN A 40 -5.45 0.64 17.26
C ASN A 40 -5.28 -0.80 17.77
N MET A 41 -4.25 -1.50 17.31
CA MET A 41 -4.12 -2.94 17.56
C MET A 41 -2.69 -3.37 17.88
N LEU A 42 -2.41 -3.58 19.16
CA LEU A 42 -1.08 -3.97 19.68
C LEU A 42 -0.57 -5.30 19.11
N SER A 43 -1.49 -6.26 18.97
CA SER A 43 -1.17 -7.63 18.56
C SER A 43 -1.23 -7.86 17.05
N LEU A 44 -1.41 -6.79 16.26
CA LEU A 44 -1.61 -6.90 14.82
C LEU A 44 -0.31 -7.29 14.11
N VAL A 45 -0.33 -8.44 13.44
CA VAL A 45 0.81 -9.00 12.69
C VAL A 45 0.61 -8.86 11.19
N SER A 46 -0.64 -8.89 10.73
CA SER A 46 -1.00 -8.77 9.32
C SER A 46 -2.14 -7.76 9.13
N PHE A 47 -1.91 -6.82 8.21
CA PHE A 47 -2.87 -5.77 7.86
C PHE A 47 -3.13 -5.79 6.36
N HIS A 48 -4.40 -5.79 5.97
CA HIS A 48 -4.81 -5.61 4.59
C HIS A 48 -5.91 -4.55 4.52
N ILE A 49 -5.77 -3.63 3.57
CA ILE A 49 -6.82 -2.67 3.24
C ILE A 49 -6.94 -2.51 1.71
N GLY A 50 -8.12 -2.83 1.21
CA GLY A 50 -8.51 -2.88 -0.19
C GLY A 50 -9.54 -1.80 -0.50
N ALA A 51 -9.10 -0.70 -1.14
CA ALA A 51 -9.89 0.44 -1.62
C ALA A 51 -10.16 1.58 -0.61
N LEU A 52 -9.07 2.15 -0.07
CA LEU A 52 -9.12 3.47 0.57
C LEU A 52 -9.39 4.55 -0.49
N PHE A 53 -10.54 5.23 -0.39
CA PHE A 53 -10.82 6.49 -1.09
C PHE A 53 -10.34 7.65 -0.21
N PHE A 54 -9.33 8.39 -0.68
CA PHE A 54 -8.66 9.42 0.09
C PHE A 54 -9.37 10.78 -0.02
N PHE A 55 -10.54 10.88 0.60
CA PHE A 55 -11.02 12.15 1.18
C PHE A 55 -11.14 12.06 2.71
N VAL A 56 -10.84 10.89 3.28
CA VAL A 56 -10.70 10.68 4.73
C VAL A 56 -9.25 11.01 5.09
N GLN A 57 -9.06 11.79 6.14
CA GLN A 57 -7.78 12.28 6.59
C GLN A 57 -7.05 11.15 7.32
N CYS A 58 -6.65 10.13 6.54
CA CYS A 58 -5.74 9.05 6.90
C CYS A 58 -6.20 8.19 8.09
N CYS A 59 -6.68 6.97 7.85
CA CYS A 59 -6.87 5.98 8.92
C CYS A 59 -5.59 5.81 9.75
N PRO A 60 -5.46 6.38 10.96
CA PRO A 60 -4.19 6.32 11.66
C PRO A 60 -3.99 4.90 12.21
N LEU A 61 -2.82 4.34 11.91
CA LEU A 61 -2.37 3.08 12.47
C LEU A 61 -1.67 3.35 13.80
N VAL A 62 -2.36 3.07 14.90
CA VAL A 62 -1.88 3.29 16.27
C VAL A 62 -1.50 1.94 16.88
N ASN A 63 -0.40 1.90 17.63
CA ASN A 63 0.09 0.71 18.34
C ASN A 63 0.34 -0.53 17.47
N VAL A 64 0.62 -0.41 16.17
CA VAL A 64 0.85 -1.56 15.26
C VAL A 64 2.29 -2.08 15.22
N GLN A 65 3.01 -2.03 16.34
CA GLN A 65 4.45 -2.32 16.42
C GLN A 65 4.84 -3.78 16.08
N LEU A 66 3.90 -4.72 16.11
CA LEU A 66 4.13 -6.12 15.75
C LEU A 66 3.83 -6.42 14.27
N LEU A 67 3.57 -5.40 13.46
CA LEU A 67 3.18 -5.56 12.07
C LEU A 67 4.32 -6.13 11.23
N ILE A 68 4.11 -7.33 10.69
CA ILE A 68 5.09 -8.03 9.85
C ILE A 68 4.72 -7.92 8.37
N THR A 69 3.43 -8.03 8.07
CA THR A 69 2.91 -8.07 6.71
C THR A 69 1.84 -7.02 6.52
N ALA A 70 1.98 -6.22 5.47
CA ALA A 70 1.00 -5.21 5.11
C ALA A 70 0.65 -5.26 3.63
N SER A 71 -0.62 -4.98 3.33
CA SER A 71 -1.12 -4.83 1.97
C SER A 71 -2.04 -3.64 1.91
N VAL A 72 -1.70 -2.66 1.07
CA VAL A 72 -2.48 -1.44 0.94
C VAL A 72 -2.84 -1.22 -0.53
N CYS A 73 -4.13 -1.00 -0.79
CA CYS A 73 -4.68 -0.61 -2.08
C CYS A 73 -5.49 0.67 -1.93
N LEU A 74 -5.07 1.72 -2.62
CA LEU A 74 -5.84 2.96 -2.77
C LEU A 74 -6.61 2.91 -4.08
N ASP A 75 -7.84 3.41 -4.08
CA ASP A 75 -8.68 3.51 -5.28
C ASP A 75 -8.68 4.94 -5.87
N ASP A 76 -8.08 5.91 -5.17
CA ASP A 76 -8.02 7.30 -5.64
C ASP A 76 -6.74 7.59 -6.45
N ARG A 77 -6.97 8.04 -7.69
CA ARG A 77 -5.99 8.37 -8.73
C ARG A 77 -5.15 9.62 -8.42
N LYS A 78 -5.53 10.43 -7.42
CA LYS A 78 -4.79 11.61 -6.96
C LYS A 78 -4.27 11.51 -5.54
N ALA A 79 -4.39 10.35 -4.91
CA ALA A 79 -4.02 10.18 -3.50
C ALA A 79 -2.54 10.54 -3.27
N THR A 80 -2.33 11.58 -2.48
CA THR A 80 -1.08 11.84 -1.77
C THR A 80 -1.33 11.57 -0.29
N PHE A 81 -0.33 11.04 0.41
CA PHE A 81 -0.38 11.10 1.87
C PHE A 81 -0.23 12.55 2.29
N GLY A 82 -1.31 13.14 2.81
CA GLY A 82 -1.24 14.41 3.52
C GLY A 82 -0.39 14.26 4.79
N GLY A 83 0.12 15.38 5.32
CA GLY A 83 1.06 15.41 6.46
C GLY A 83 0.53 14.80 7.78
N ALA A 84 -0.76 14.42 7.86
CA ALA A 84 -1.35 13.72 9.00
C ALA A 84 -1.34 12.18 8.86
N CYS A 85 -0.91 11.61 7.72
CA CYS A 85 -0.87 10.16 7.57
C CYS A 85 0.31 9.54 8.30
N ASN A 86 0.05 8.63 9.24
CA ASN A 86 1.09 7.82 9.86
C ASN A 86 1.25 6.42 9.22
N ILE A 87 0.44 6.07 8.20
CA ILE A 87 0.58 4.82 7.44
C ILE A 87 2.02 4.65 6.94
N PRO A 88 2.68 5.69 6.37
CA PRO A 88 4.07 5.57 5.98
C PRO A 88 5.00 5.09 7.10
N GLY A 89 4.91 5.69 8.28
CA GLY A 89 5.71 5.32 9.44
C GLY A 89 5.40 3.90 9.92
N ALA A 90 4.12 3.53 10.01
CA ALA A 90 3.70 2.20 10.40
C ALA A 90 4.22 1.11 9.44
N LEU A 91 4.24 1.40 8.14
CA LEU A 91 4.71 0.46 7.11
C LEU A 91 6.23 0.35 7.02
N SER A 92 7.01 1.32 7.52
CA SER A 92 8.48 1.31 7.42
C SER A 92 9.16 0.08 8.03
N SER A 93 8.52 -0.52 9.04
CA SER A 93 9.08 -1.64 9.82
C SER A 93 8.72 -3.03 9.29
N VAL A 94 7.80 -3.12 8.32
CA VAL A 94 7.25 -4.40 7.87
C VAL A 94 8.26 -5.20 7.04
N LYS A 95 8.13 -6.54 7.08
CA LYS A 95 8.98 -7.45 6.29
C LYS A 95 8.39 -7.78 4.93
N ASN A 96 7.06 -7.80 4.84
CA ASN A 96 6.34 -8.15 3.63
C ASN A 96 5.36 -7.05 3.29
N LEU A 97 5.49 -6.46 2.10
CA LEU A 97 4.65 -5.35 1.69
C LEU A 97 4.07 -5.57 0.29
N VAL A 98 2.76 -5.36 0.17
CA VAL A 98 2.05 -5.29 -1.11
C VAL A 98 1.54 -3.87 -1.32
N LEU A 99 2.06 -3.19 -2.32
CA LEU A 99 1.67 -1.83 -2.68
C LEU A 99 1.03 -1.79 -4.07
N LEU A 100 -0.19 -1.28 -4.08
CA LEU A 100 -1.01 -1.22 -5.27
C LEU A 100 -1.11 0.21 -5.82
N PHE A 101 -0.31 1.13 -5.27
CA PHE A 101 -0.20 2.55 -5.60
C PHE A 101 1.16 3.11 -5.13
N PRO A 102 1.61 4.30 -5.62
CA PRO A 102 2.91 4.86 -5.27
C PRO A 102 2.98 5.38 -3.84
N LEU A 103 3.98 4.90 -3.08
CA LEU A 103 4.44 5.43 -1.81
C LEU A 103 5.85 5.96 -2.01
N CYS A 104 6.06 7.24 -1.73
CA CYS A 104 7.34 7.90 -1.87
C CYS A 104 7.67 8.63 -0.58
N GLN A 105 8.96 8.76 -0.25
CA GLN A 105 9.48 9.29 1.02
C GLN A 105 9.50 8.29 2.19
N LEU A 106 9.61 6.99 1.91
CA LEU A 106 9.77 5.97 2.95
C LEU A 106 11.11 5.25 2.82
N GLU A 107 11.69 4.93 3.98
CA GLU A 107 12.75 3.94 4.10
C GLU A 107 12.17 2.61 4.58
N PHE A 108 12.47 1.54 3.84
CA PHE A 108 12.00 0.19 4.10
C PHE A 108 13.16 -0.70 4.54
N THR A 109 13.76 -0.37 5.68
CA THR A 109 15.01 -1.01 6.14
C THR A 109 14.83 -2.48 6.49
N ASN A 110 13.63 -2.91 6.92
CA ASN A 110 13.35 -4.30 7.29
C ASN A 110 12.68 -5.13 6.20
N LEU A 111 12.41 -4.52 5.04
CA LEU A 111 11.60 -5.14 4.00
C LEU A 111 12.39 -6.24 3.29
N THR A 112 11.82 -7.45 3.29
CA THR A 112 12.39 -8.64 2.64
C THR A 112 11.61 -9.05 1.40
N THR A 113 10.30 -8.78 1.37
CA THR A 113 9.46 -9.07 0.19
C THR A 113 8.65 -7.83 -0.19
N LEU A 114 8.69 -7.49 -1.48
CA LEU A 114 7.96 -6.36 -2.04
C LEU A 114 7.13 -6.84 -3.22
N SER A 115 5.83 -6.59 -3.19
CA SER A 115 4.95 -6.77 -4.34
C SER A 115 4.36 -5.43 -4.74
N ILE A 116 4.61 -5.01 -5.98
CA ILE A 116 4.18 -3.71 -6.51
C ILE A 116 3.45 -3.92 -7.83
N SER A 117 2.46 -3.07 -8.13
CA SER A 117 1.80 -3.10 -9.44
C SER A 117 2.51 -2.24 -10.50
N ASP A 118 2.06 -2.38 -11.74
CA ASP A 118 2.59 -1.80 -12.98
C ASP A 118 2.73 -0.26 -13.01
N TRP A 119 2.05 0.48 -12.11
CA TRP A 119 2.28 1.91 -11.94
C TRP A 119 3.76 2.24 -11.66
N CYS A 120 4.54 1.33 -11.05
CA CYS A 120 5.95 1.57 -10.74
C CYS A 120 6.86 1.63 -11.98
N LEU A 121 6.37 1.17 -13.13
CA LEU A 121 7.09 1.16 -14.41
C LEU A 121 6.95 2.48 -15.17
N HIS A 122 6.00 3.34 -14.77
CA HIS A 122 5.79 4.64 -15.39
C HIS A 122 6.90 5.64 -15.02
N GLY A 123 7.04 6.71 -15.82
CA GLY A 123 8.00 7.78 -15.52
C GLY A 123 9.46 7.31 -15.55
N ASN A 124 9.82 6.43 -16.50
CA ASN A 124 11.15 5.82 -16.65
C ASN A 124 11.61 5.04 -15.40
N TYR A 125 10.71 4.26 -14.80
CA TYR A 125 11.02 3.39 -13.66
C TYR A 125 11.51 4.13 -12.39
N LYS A 126 11.34 5.46 -12.31
CA LYS A 126 11.86 6.27 -11.20
C LYS A 126 11.38 5.80 -9.83
N VAL A 127 10.11 5.41 -9.73
CA VAL A 127 9.54 4.95 -8.45
C VAL A 127 10.03 3.55 -8.09
N LEU A 128 10.14 2.66 -9.07
CA LEU A 128 10.75 1.35 -8.86
C LEU A 128 12.19 1.49 -8.35
N LEU A 129 13.00 2.32 -9.00
CA LEU A 129 14.39 2.57 -8.59
C LEU A 129 14.48 3.16 -7.19
N TYR A 130 13.60 4.10 -6.85
CA TYR A 130 13.49 4.65 -5.50
C TYR A 130 13.18 3.55 -4.47
N MET A 131 12.15 2.72 -4.71
CA MET A 131 11.80 1.65 -3.79
C MET A 131 12.93 0.64 -3.59
N LEU A 132 13.64 0.27 -4.66
CA LEU A 132 14.81 -0.60 -4.58
C LEU A 132 15.94 0.03 -3.75
N LYS A 133 16.25 1.30 -4.00
CA LYS A 133 17.28 2.04 -3.25
C LYS A 133 16.96 2.13 -1.75
N HIS A 134 15.68 2.28 -1.40
CA HIS A 134 15.23 2.39 -0.02
C HIS A 134 14.87 1.04 0.63
N SER A 135 15.15 -0.09 -0.04
CA SER A 135 14.90 -1.46 0.45
C SER A 135 16.17 -2.32 0.39
N PRO A 136 17.24 -2.00 1.15
CA PRO A 136 18.54 -2.68 1.04
C PRO A 136 18.50 -4.16 1.41
N ASN A 137 17.51 -4.58 2.21
CA ASN A 137 17.35 -5.96 2.66
C ASN A 137 16.38 -6.80 1.80
N LEU A 138 15.93 -6.26 0.67
CA LEU A 138 14.97 -6.92 -0.20
C LEU A 138 15.53 -8.24 -0.75
N VAL A 139 14.76 -9.32 -0.58
CA VAL A 139 15.09 -10.68 -1.04
C VAL A 139 14.24 -11.07 -2.23
N GLU A 140 12.97 -10.67 -2.25
CA GLU A 140 12.03 -11.02 -3.31
C GLU A 140 11.24 -9.79 -3.79
N LEU A 141 11.25 -9.58 -5.10
CA LEU A 141 10.43 -8.57 -5.77
C LEU A 141 9.39 -9.26 -6.66
N THR A 142 8.13 -8.85 -6.53
CA THR A 142 7.03 -9.32 -7.39
C THR A 142 6.35 -8.14 -8.09
N LEU A 143 6.48 -8.07 -9.41
CA LEU A 143 5.78 -7.10 -10.25
C LEU A 143 4.43 -7.68 -10.69
N LYS A 144 3.33 -7.07 -10.24
CA LYS A 144 1.96 -7.45 -10.60
C LYS A 144 1.46 -6.57 -11.74
N THR A 145 1.39 -7.08 -12.96
CA THR A 145 0.83 -6.30 -14.06
C THR A 145 -0.69 -6.42 -14.02
N ARG A 146 -1.40 -5.35 -13.67
CA ARG A 146 -2.86 -5.34 -13.66
C ARG A 146 -3.37 -4.60 -14.89
N GLU A 147 -4.41 -5.10 -15.53
CA GLU A 147 -5.18 -4.36 -16.55
C GLU A 147 -6.12 -3.33 -15.90
N LEU A 148 -5.69 -2.66 -14.83
CA LEU A 148 -6.54 -1.71 -14.12
C LEU A 148 -6.40 -0.32 -14.75
N PHE A 149 -7.40 0.02 -15.56
CA PHE A 149 -7.83 1.37 -15.94
C PHE A 149 -6.73 2.33 -16.42
N GLY A 150 -6.62 2.47 -17.76
CA GLY A 150 -6.13 3.68 -18.46
C GLY A 150 -4.86 4.32 -17.87
N SER A 151 -3.71 3.96 -18.44
CA SER A 151 -2.35 4.39 -18.06
C SER A 151 -2.06 5.90 -18.10
N GLU A 152 -3.06 6.76 -18.28
CA GLU A 152 -2.88 8.17 -18.65
C GLU A 152 -2.90 9.14 -17.46
N HIS A 153 -3.22 8.68 -16.23
CA HIS A 153 -3.49 9.62 -15.12
C HIS A 153 -2.80 9.33 -13.78
N PHE A 154 -1.87 8.38 -13.69
CA PHE A 154 -0.91 8.37 -12.58
C PHE A 154 0.14 9.46 -12.82
N ALA A 155 -0.30 10.72 -12.82
CA ALA A 155 0.59 11.86 -12.68
C ALA A 155 1.19 11.74 -11.28
N LEU A 156 2.33 11.06 -11.21
CA LEU A 156 3.11 10.84 -10.01
C LEU A 156 3.34 12.19 -9.32
N SER A 157 2.52 12.48 -8.31
CA SER A 157 2.74 13.53 -7.29
C SER A 157 4.01 13.28 -6.46
N CYS A 158 4.62 12.13 -6.70
CA CYS A 158 5.88 11.72 -6.17
C CYS A 158 7.02 12.52 -6.82
N SER A 159 7.36 13.66 -6.21
CA SER A 159 8.54 14.47 -6.56
C SER A 159 9.82 13.75 -6.11
N ILE A 160 10.20 12.66 -6.79
CA ILE A 160 11.48 12.00 -6.55
C ILE A 160 12.57 12.81 -7.23
N ALA A 161 13.54 13.30 -6.46
CA ALA A 161 14.77 13.86 -7.01
C ALA A 161 15.45 12.80 -7.90
N ALA A 162 16.14 13.24 -8.96
CA ALA A 162 16.83 12.32 -9.87
C ALA A 162 17.72 11.34 -9.08
N VAL A 163 17.44 10.06 -9.23
CA VAL A 163 18.17 9.00 -8.53
C VAL A 163 19.40 8.66 -9.37
N ASP A 164 20.43 9.51 -9.30
CA ASP A 164 21.67 9.35 -10.08
C ASP A 164 22.65 8.33 -9.48
N SER A 165 22.26 7.67 -8.38
CA SER A 165 23.09 6.67 -7.67
C SER A 165 22.53 5.26 -7.88
N PRO A 166 23.40 4.25 -8.02
CA PRO A 166 22.98 2.86 -8.13
C PRO A 166 22.24 2.41 -6.86
N PHE A 167 21.28 1.50 -7.01
CA PHE A 167 20.63 0.83 -5.88
C PHE A 167 21.42 -0.41 -5.47
N HIS A 168 21.50 -0.66 -4.16
CA HIS A 168 22.24 -1.78 -3.59
C HIS A 168 21.26 -2.81 -3.01
N CYS A 169 20.73 -3.68 -3.87
CA CYS A 169 19.88 -4.81 -3.47
C CYS A 169 20.66 -6.13 -3.53
N GLU A 170 21.75 -6.25 -2.79
CA GLU A 170 22.65 -7.41 -2.82
C GLU A 170 21.99 -8.73 -2.38
N LYS A 171 20.90 -8.63 -1.61
CA LYS A 171 20.15 -9.78 -1.10
C LYS A 171 19.02 -10.23 -2.03
N LEU A 172 18.75 -9.50 -3.11
CA LEU A 172 17.65 -9.81 -4.04
C LEU A 172 17.98 -11.09 -4.80
N LYS A 173 17.22 -12.15 -4.52
CA LYS A 173 17.40 -13.49 -5.10
C LYS A 173 16.33 -13.83 -6.12
N LYS A 174 15.17 -13.17 -6.03
CA LYS A 174 14.01 -13.49 -6.84
C LYS A 174 13.37 -12.21 -7.36
N VAL A 175 13.16 -12.17 -8.68
CA VAL A 175 12.31 -11.19 -9.34
C VAL A 175 11.27 -11.96 -10.12
N GLU A 176 10.00 -11.78 -9.76
CA GLU A 176 8.87 -12.41 -10.41
C GLU A 176 8.02 -11.36 -11.11
N ILE A 177 7.67 -11.62 -12.36
CA ILE A 177 6.72 -10.81 -13.12
C ILE A 177 5.45 -11.64 -13.24
N CYS A 178 4.44 -11.27 -12.47
CA CYS A 178 3.15 -11.93 -12.48
C CYS A 178 2.22 -11.16 -13.43
N PRO A 179 1.95 -11.68 -14.65
CA PRO A 179 0.76 -11.27 -15.36
C PRO A 179 -0.44 -11.57 -14.48
N GLN A 180 -1.25 -10.57 -14.12
CA GLN A 180 -2.49 -10.87 -13.43
C GLN A 180 -3.37 -11.63 -14.42
N GLY A 181 -3.37 -12.96 -14.30
CA GLY A 181 -4.14 -13.83 -15.17
C GLY A 181 -5.60 -13.41 -15.16
N ASN A 182 -6.15 -13.23 -16.37
CA ASN A 182 -7.59 -13.22 -16.59
C ASN A 182 -8.26 -14.27 -15.68
N ARG A 183 -9.18 -13.85 -14.81
CA ARG A 183 -10.13 -14.76 -14.14
C ARG A 183 -11.14 -15.34 -15.15
N ARG A 184 -10.64 -15.93 -16.23
CA ARG A 184 -11.43 -16.64 -17.24
C ARG A 184 -10.72 -17.88 -17.75
N VAL A 185 -10.18 -18.72 -16.88
CA VAL A 185 -9.98 -20.14 -17.22
C VAL A 185 -10.17 -20.96 -15.94
N GLY A 186 -11.21 -21.80 -15.92
CA GLY A 186 -11.52 -22.69 -14.79
C GLY A 186 -13.00 -22.96 -14.52
N MET A 187 -13.91 -22.72 -15.47
CA MET A 187 -15.16 -23.49 -15.57
C MET A 187 -15.20 -24.06 -16.98
N LEU A 188 -14.71 -25.29 -17.12
CA LEU A 188 -15.22 -26.36 -17.98
C LEU A 188 -14.71 -27.68 -17.38
#